data_AF-A0A0S2FE40-F1
#
_entry.id   AF-A0A0S2FE40-F1
#
_cell.length_a   1.000
_cell.length_b   1.000
_cell.length_c   1.000
_cell.angle_alpha   90.00
_cell.angle_beta   90.00
_cell.angle_gamma   90.00
#
_symmetry.space_group_name_H-M   'P 1'
#
loop_
_entity.id
_entity.type
_entity.pdbx_description
1 polymer ?
#
loop_
_entity_poly.entity_id
_entity_poly.type
_entity_poly.pdbx_seq_one_letter_code
_entity_poly.pdbx_strand_id
1 'polypeptide(L)'
;MKHSSLLAKATSFLCALACAVSSAQPLKATAFEEKLQQFDSVIDSVLSKSDSEKASAIERSYRELFENESAQAQANRSAKDLSLGFRAASQAAFYTLDERYIDDMSHYLKALEARRQATPAQFAAMYGALVQTRNLDAAQALYSQHANPEMEPLPRREQMPATQKGPREWSISEQGVLSLKLHPARAAEIIVISHPSCDFTRRAVQDLKEVPGGSASFFRGAHWLTPQDRRFKVDVLRSWNQQHPDARMSIVYKEKEWRGIDAWSTPTFYFIKDGRVVRKIVGWPGPERVRDVIDAAREIGISDAR
;
A
#
# COMPACT_ATOMS: atom_id res chain seq x y z
N MET A 1 46.20 -67.63 -30.67
CA MET A 1 46.61 -67.89 -32.07
C MET A 1 45.40 -67.71 -32.98
N LYS A 2 45.54 -66.79 -33.95
CA LYS A 2 44.95 -66.81 -35.30
C LYS A 2 43.41 -66.81 -35.48
N HIS A 3 42.89 -65.65 -35.92
CA HIS A 3 42.12 -65.42 -37.17
C HIS A 3 40.61 -65.71 -37.03
N SER A 4 39.66 -64.98 -37.62
CA SER A 4 39.60 -63.77 -38.42
C SER A 4 38.11 -63.37 -38.49
N SER A 5 37.85 -62.11 -38.80
CA SER A 5 36.57 -61.45 -39.06
C SER A 5 35.72 -62.10 -40.16
N LEU A 6 34.41 -61.80 -40.18
CA LEU A 6 33.62 -61.46 -41.38
C LEU A 6 32.20 -60.93 -41.02
N LEU A 7 31.95 -59.71 -41.49
CA LEU A 7 30.70 -59.03 -41.88
C LEU A 7 29.36 -59.40 -41.20
N ALA A 8 28.77 -58.43 -40.51
CA ALA A 8 27.32 -58.31 -40.35
C ALA A 8 26.81 -57.03 -41.05
N LYS A 9 25.86 -57.22 -41.95
CA LYS A 9 25.21 -56.19 -42.79
C LYS A 9 24.36 -55.25 -41.95
N ALA A 10 24.59 -53.95 -42.08
CA ALA A 10 23.69 -52.91 -41.62
C ALA A 10 22.40 -52.94 -42.46
N THR A 11 21.27 -53.21 -41.81
CA THR A 11 19.95 -53.08 -42.43
C THR A 11 19.23 -51.94 -41.70
N SER A 12 19.10 -50.81 -42.37
CA SER A 12 18.36 -49.63 -41.90
C SER A 12 16.88 -49.97 -41.75
N PHE A 13 16.36 -49.88 -40.52
CA PHE A 13 14.93 -49.76 -40.27
C PHE A 13 14.63 -48.28 -39.98
N LEU A 14 14.10 -47.58 -40.98
CA LEU A 14 13.43 -46.30 -40.78
C LEU A 14 12.12 -46.58 -40.03
N CYS A 15 12.10 -46.30 -38.73
CA CYS A 15 10.86 -46.21 -37.98
C CYS A 15 10.50 -44.72 -37.87
N ALA A 16 9.63 -44.26 -38.76
CA ALA A 16 9.01 -42.94 -38.68
C ALA A 16 7.97 -42.96 -37.55
N LEU A 17 8.37 -42.59 -36.33
CA LEU A 17 7.40 -42.15 -35.33
C LEU A 17 7.03 -40.70 -35.65
N ALA A 18 5.81 -40.52 -36.15
CA ALA A 18 5.16 -39.24 -36.27
C ALA A 18 5.07 -38.58 -34.89
N CYS A 19 5.79 -37.47 -34.70
CA CYS A 19 5.54 -36.56 -33.60
C CYS A 19 4.13 -35.98 -33.77
N ALA A 20 3.16 -36.52 -33.05
CA ALA A 20 1.92 -35.83 -32.80
C ALA A 20 2.22 -34.61 -31.93
N VAL A 21 2.47 -33.47 -32.55
CA VAL A 21 2.46 -32.17 -31.88
C VAL A 21 0.99 -31.93 -31.51
N SER A 22 0.61 -32.39 -30.32
CA SER A 22 -0.67 -32.02 -29.73
C SER A 22 -0.61 -30.52 -29.50
N SER A 23 -1.32 -29.77 -30.34
CA SER A 23 -1.54 -28.35 -30.17
C SER A 23 -2.33 -28.18 -28.88
N ALA A 24 -1.63 -27.89 -27.78
CA ALA A 24 -2.26 -27.48 -26.53
C ALA A 24 -3.01 -26.18 -26.82
N GLN A 25 -4.31 -26.29 -27.10
CA GLN A 25 -5.19 -25.13 -27.11
C GLN A 25 -5.05 -24.45 -25.74
N PRO A 26 -4.82 -23.13 -25.69
CA PRO A 26 -4.76 -22.44 -24.41
C PRO A 26 -6.08 -22.70 -23.68
N LEU A 27 -6.00 -23.24 -22.47
CA LEU A 27 -7.15 -23.41 -21.59
C LEU A 27 -7.88 -22.06 -21.51
N LYS A 28 -9.15 -22.03 -21.92
CA LYS A 28 -9.98 -20.83 -21.81
C LYS A 28 -9.99 -20.38 -20.35
N ALA A 29 -9.77 -19.08 -20.14
CA ALA A 29 -9.87 -18.47 -18.82
C ALA A 29 -11.23 -18.80 -18.19
N THR A 30 -11.26 -19.03 -16.87
CA THR A 30 -12.56 -19.14 -16.18
C THR A 30 -13.25 -17.78 -16.22
N ALA A 31 -14.59 -17.75 -16.13
CA ALA A 31 -15.33 -16.49 -16.03
C ALA A 31 -14.84 -15.62 -14.85
N PHE A 32 -14.29 -16.24 -13.81
CA PHE A 32 -13.72 -15.54 -12.66
C PHE A 32 -12.35 -14.91 -12.96
N GLU A 33 -11.51 -15.58 -13.77
CA GLU A 33 -10.27 -15.00 -14.29
C GLU A 33 -10.54 -13.78 -15.17
N GLU A 34 -11.55 -13.84 -16.03
CA GLU A 34 -11.96 -12.71 -16.88
C GLU A 34 -12.40 -11.51 -16.03
N LYS A 35 -13.18 -11.74 -14.96
CA LYS A 35 -13.55 -10.69 -14.00
C LYS A 35 -12.32 -10.05 -13.36
N LEU A 36 -11.35 -10.84 -12.90
CA LEU A 36 -10.13 -10.29 -12.30
C LEU A 36 -9.31 -9.49 -13.32
N GLN A 37 -9.19 -9.96 -14.56
CA GLN A 37 -8.50 -9.22 -15.62
C GLN A 37 -9.17 -7.88 -15.92
N GLN A 38 -10.50 -7.83 -15.95
CA GLN A 38 -11.26 -6.59 -16.10
C GLN A 38 -11.04 -5.65 -14.91
N PHE A 39 -11.03 -6.19 -13.69
CA PHE A 39 -10.76 -5.42 -12.48
C PHE A 39 -9.34 -4.83 -12.46
N ASP A 40 -8.32 -5.64 -12.78
CA ASP A 40 -6.92 -5.21 -12.92
C ASP A 40 -6.80 -4.09 -13.97
N SER A 41 -7.49 -4.23 -15.11
CA SER A 41 -7.50 -3.21 -16.17
C SER A 41 -8.07 -1.87 -15.68
N VAL A 42 -9.10 -1.89 -14.82
CA VAL A 42 -9.62 -0.67 -14.20
C VAL A 42 -8.57 -0.05 -13.27
N ILE A 43 -7.92 -0.84 -12.42
CA ILE A 43 -6.85 -0.36 -11.52
C ILE A 43 -5.77 0.35 -12.34
N ASP A 44 -5.28 -0.27 -13.41
CA ASP A 44 -4.23 0.28 -14.27
C ASP A 44 -4.66 1.60 -14.91
N SER A 45 -5.92 1.71 -15.35
CA SER A 45 -6.46 2.91 -15.99
C SER A 45 -6.55 4.13 -15.05
N VAL A 46 -6.57 3.90 -13.73
CA VAL A 46 -6.72 4.97 -12.73
C VAL A 46 -5.43 5.31 -11.98
N LEU A 47 -4.30 4.68 -12.28
CA LEU A 47 -3.04 4.91 -11.56
C LEU A 47 -2.59 6.38 -11.52
N SER A 48 -2.91 7.15 -12.56
CA SER A 48 -2.58 8.58 -12.66
C SER A 48 -3.61 9.53 -12.04
N LYS A 49 -4.74 9.01 -11.55
CA LYS A 49 -5.83 9.80 -10.96
C LYS A 49 -5.54 10.19 -9.50
N SER A 50 -6.38 11.06 -8.93
CA SER A 50 -6.34 11.33 -7.48
C SER A 50 -6.75 10.08 -6.70
N ASP A 51 -6.37 10.01 -5.42
CA ASP A 51 -6.64 8.81 -4.62
C ASP A 51 -8.15 8.61 -4.37
N SER A 52 -8.92 9.70 -4.26
CA SER A 52 -10.38 9.64 -4.20
C SER A 52 -11.01 9.09 -5.49
N GLU A 53 -10.51 9.51 -6.66
CA GLU A 53 -10.98 8.98 -7.95
C GLU A 53 -10.60 7.51 -8.13
N LYS A 54 -9.38 7.11 -7.73
CA LYS A 54 -8.95 5.70 -7.72
C LYS A 54 -9.88 4.87 -6.85
N ALA A 55 -10.06 5.25 -5.59
CA ALA A 55 -10.90 4.53 -4.65
C ALA A 55 -12.34 4.38 -5.19
N SER A 56 -12.92 5.45 -5.72
CA SER A 56 -14.29 5.44 -6.27
C SER A 56 -14.43 4.51 -7.49
N ALA A 57 -13.46 4.52 -8.40
CA ALA A 57 -13.47 3.67 -9.60
C ALA A 57 -13.27 2.19 -9.25
N ILE A 58 -12.35 1.92 -8.32
CA ILE A 58 -12.04 0.56 -7.85
C ILE A 58 -13.22 -0.01 -7.06
N GLU A 59 -13.83 0.77 -6.18
CA GLU A 59 -15.05 0.36 -5.48
C GLU A 59 -16.13 -0.02 -6.50
N ARG A 60 -16.47 0.87 -7.44
CA ARG A 60 -17.51 0.60 -8.44
C ARG A 60 -17.24 -0.68 -9.24
N SER A 61 -16.02 -0.83 -9.74
CA SER A 61 -15.61 -2.00 -10.52
C SER A 61 -15.68 -3.29 -9.68
N TYR A 62 -15.22 -3.24 -8.43
CA TYR A 62 -15.31 -4.39 -7.54
C TYR A 62 -16.76 -4.82 -7.32
N ARG A 63 -17.65 -3.85 -7.04
CA ARG A 63 -19.06 -4.10 -6.83
C ARG A 63 -19.73 -4.75 -8.04
N GLU A 64 -19.48 -4.20 -9.23
CA GLU A 64 -20.05 -4.70 -10.48
C GLU A 64 -19.62 -6.13 -10.77
N LEU A 65 -18.36 -6.47 -10.50
CA LEU A 65 -17.76 -7.76 -10.87
C LEU A 65 -17.92 -8.86 -9.82
N PHE A 66 -17.90 -8.51 -8.52
CA PHE A 66 -17.75 -9.50 -7.43
C PHE A 66 -18.88 -9.50 -6.38
N GLU A 67 -19.60 -8.39 -6.14
CA GLU A 67 -20.63 -8.34 -5.07
C GLU A 67 -21.92 -9.12 -5.40
N ASN A 68 -22.25 -9.30 -6.68
CA ASN A 68 -23.53 -9.90 -7.11
C ASN A 68 -23.56 -11.45 -7.11
N GLU A 69 -22.65 -12.12 -6.40
CA GLU A 69 -22.62 -13.59 -6.37
C GLU A 69 -23.33 -14.17 -5.14
N SER A 70 -24.31 -15.04 -5.36
CA SER A 70 -25.00 -15.75 -4.27
C SER A 70 -24.03 -16.57 -3.40
N ALA A 71 -24.33 -16.69 -2.10
CA ALA A 71 -23.53 -17.50 -1.17
C ALA A 71 -23.35 -18.97 -1.63
N GLN A 72 -24.34 -19.53 -2.32
CA GLN A 72 -24.27 -20.88 -2.89
C GLN A 72 -23.26 -20.96 -4.05
N ALA A 73 -23.19 -19.93 -4.90
CA ALA A 73 -22.21 -19.85 -5.97
C ALA A 73 -20.78 -19.73 -5.39
N GLN A 74 -20.63 -18.99 -4.29
CA GLN A 74 -19.35 -18.85 -3.58
C GLN A 74 -18.89 -20.18 -2.95
N ALA A 75 -19.80 -20.94 -2.32
CA ALA A 75 -19.48 -22.22 -1.70
C ALA A 75 -18.95 -23.28 -2.68
N ASN A 76 -19.42 -23.26 -3.94
CA ASN A 76 -19.04 -24.21 -4.98
C ASN A 76 -17.83 -23.78 -5.82
N ARG A 77 -17.20 -22.64 -5.52
CA ARG A 77 -16.03 -22.15 -6.29
C ARG A 77 -14.84 -23.10 -6.17
N SER A 78 -13.99 -23.12 -7.19
CA SER A 78 -12.69 -23.82 -7.13
C SER A 78 -11.72 -23.09 -6.17
N ALA A 79 -10.68 -23.77 -5.68
CA ALA A 79 -9.63 -23.12 -4.88
C ALA A 79 -8.91 -22.00 -5.65
N LYS A 80 -8.82 -22.15 -6.98
CA LYS A 80 -8.29 -21.12 -7.88
C LYS A 80 -9.17 -19.86 -7.84
N ASP A 81 -10.48 -20.00 -8.05
CA ASP A 81 -11.39 -18.85 -8.06
C ASP A 81 -11.51 -18.17 -6.69
N LEU A 82 -11.44 -18.94 -5.59
CA LEU A 82 -11.35 -18.37 -4.24
C LEU A 82 -10.08 -17.51 -4.06
N SER A 83 -8.93 -17.99 -4.56
CA SER A 83 -7.67 -17.25 -4.49
C SER A 83 -7.71 -15.96 -5.32
N LEU A 84 -8.37 -15.99 -6.48
CA LEU A 84 -8.58 -14.81 -7.32
C LEU A 84 -9.52 -13.81 -6.63
N GLY A 85 -10.58 -14.28 -5.96
CA GLY A 85 -11.50 -13.43 -5.22
C GLY A 85 -10.82 -12.75 -4.04
N PHE A 86 -9.99 -13.50 -3.31
CA PHE A 86 -9.13 -12.96 -2.26
C PHE A 86 -8.21 -11.86 -2.80
N ARG A 87 -7.58 -12.08 -3.95
CA ARG A 87 -6.70 -11.08 -4.60
C ARG A 87 -7.46 -9.80 -4.95
N ALA A 88 -8.63 -9.92 -5.58
CA ALA A 88 -9.48 -8.77 -5.91
C ALA A 88 -9.85 -7.97 -4.65
N ALA A 89 -10.29 -8.66 -3.59
CA ALA A 89 -10.65 -8.02 -2.32
C ALA A 89 -9.44 -7.34 -1.66
N SER A 90 -8.27 -7.97 -1.71
CA SER A 90 -7.02 -7.39 -1.20
C SER A 90 -6.60 -6.11 -1.93
N GLN A 91 -6.79 -6.07 -3.26
CA GLN A 91 -6.56 -4.87 -4.07
C GLN A 91 -7.59 -3.78 -3.74
N ALA A 92 -8.88 -4.12 -3.63
CA ALA A 92 -9.92 -3.16 -3.25
C ALA A 92 -9.65 -2.56 -1.86
N ALA A 93 -9.32 -3.39 -0.87
CA ALA A 93 -8.95 -2.94 0.48
C ALA A 93 -7.74 -1.99 0.47
N PHE A 94 -6.74 -2.26 -0.39
CA PHE A 94 -5.54 -1.43 -0.49
C PHE A 94 -5.85 0.00 -0.95
N TYR A 95 -6.71 0.16 -1.95
CA TYR A 95 -6.98 1.47 -2.54
C TYR A 95 -8.10 2.25 -1.86
N THR A 96 -9.04 1.55 -1.22
CA THR A 96 -10.23 2.19 -0.61
C THR A 96 -10.11 2.35 0.91
N LEU A 97 -9.25 1.53 1.55
CA LEU A 97 -9.15 1.42 3.01
C LEU A 97 -10.48 1.07 3.70
N ASP A 98 -11.42 0.48 2.95
CA ASP A 98 -12.75 0.10 3.43
C ASP A 98 -12.73 -1.28 4.10
N GLU A 99 -13.33 -1.36 5.29
CA GLU A 99 -13.41 -2.58 6.09
C GLU A 99 -14.30 -3.65 5.43
N ARG A 100 -15.23 -3.29 4.53
CA ARG A 100 -16.04 -4.25 3.77
C ARG A 100 -15.18 -5.25 2.99
N TYR A 101 -14.08 -4.79 2.40
CA TYR A 101 -13.19 -5.69 1.65
C TYR A 101 -12.34 -6.57 2.55
N ILE A 102 -12.15 -6.18 3.82
CA ILE A 102 -11.54 -7.06 4.83
C ILE A 102 -12.46 -8.25 5.13
N ASP A 103 -13.76 -8.01 5.20
CA ASP A 103 -14.75 -9.08 5.40
C ASP A 103 -14.75 -10.06 4.21
N ASP A 104 -14.70 -9.54 2.97
CA ASP A 104 -14.59 -10.36 1.76
C ASP A 104 -13.27 -11.16 1.73
N MET A 105 -12.15 -10.54 2.06
CA MET A 105 -10.87 -11.24 2.21
C MET A 105 -10.96 -12.35 3.25
N SER A 106 -11.59 -12.09 4.40
CA SER A 106 -11.81 -13.08 5.47
C SER A 106 -12.64 -14.26 4.97
N HIS A 107 -13.70 -13.99 4.19
CA HIS A 107 -14.55 -15.03 3.63
C HIS A 107 -13.77 -15.96 2.69
N TYR A 108 -13.03 -15.41 1.73
CA TYR A 108 -12.22 -16.20 0.80
C TYR A 108 -11.11 -16.97 1.50
N LEU A 109 -10.41 -16.34 2.45
CA LEU A 109 -9.32 -16.97 3.18
C LEU A 109 -9.80 -18.16 4.03
N LYS A 110 -10.92 -18.01 4.74
CA LYS A 110 -11.52 -19.11 5.52
C LYS A 110 -11.91 -20.30 4.64
N ALA A 111 -12.47 -20.05 3.46
CA ALA A 111 -12.82 -21.11 2.52
C ALA A 111 -11.58 -21.85 1.98
N LEU A 112 -10.51 -21.12 1.69
CA LEU A 112 -9.22 -21.71 1.29
C LEU A 112 -8.57 -22.51 2.42
N GLU A 113 -8.61 -21.98 3.65
CA GLU A 113 -8.05 -22.63 4.83
C GLU A 113 -8.79 -23.94 5.15
N ALA A 114 -10.13 -23.93 5.13
CA ALA A 114 -10.96 -25.12 5.35
C ALA A 114 -10.64 -26.25 4.35
N ARG A 115 -10.16 -25.89 3.16
CA ARG A 115 -9.75 -26.82 2.10
C ARG A 115 -8.25 -27.15 2.13
N ARG A 116 -7.48 -26.61 3.09
CA ARG A 116 -6.02 -26.72 3.17
C ARG A 116 -5.31 -26.23 1.90
N GLN A 117 -5.83 -25.13 1.33
CA GLN A 117 -5.30 -24.49 0.12
C GLN A 117 -4.88 -23.02 0.36
N ALA A 118 -5.05 -22.50 1.58
CA ALA A 118 -4.55 -21.19 1.94
C ALA A 118 -3.01 -21.17 1.96
N THR A 119 -2.41 -20.08 1.46
CA THR A 119 -0.95 -19.91 1.39
C THR A 119 -0.43 -18.93 2.44
N PRO A 120 0.86 -19.02 2.83
CA PRO A 120 1.47 -18.03 3.73
C PRO A 120 1.34 -16.58 3.22
N ALA A 121 1.44 -16.37 1.91
CA ALA A 121 1.29 -15.07 1.28
C ALA A 121 -0.13 -14.51 1.43
N GLN A 122 -1.16 -15.35 1.38
CA GLN A 122 -2.55 -14.93 1.61
C GLN A 122 -2.77 -14.52 3.07
N PHE A 123 -2.21 -15.26 4.03
CA PHE A 123 -2.23 -14.83 5.43
C PHE A 123 -1.49 -13.51 5.62
N ALA A 124 -0.31 -13.33 5.02
CA ALA A 124 0.46 -12.10 5.12
C ALA A 124 -0.26 -10.91 4.48
N ALA A 125 -0.95 -11.12 3.35
CA ALA A 125 -1.78 -10.10 2.71
C ALA A 125 -2.98 -9.69 3.58
N MET A 126 -3.66 -10.66 4.23
CA MET A 126 -4.74 -10.37 5.18
C MET A 126 -4.21 -9.62 6.41
N TYR A 127 -3.10 -10.07 6.98
CA TYR A 127 -2.43 -9.38 8.09
C TYR A 127 -2.12 -7.93 7.72
N GLY A 128 -1.48 -7.70 6.57
CA GLY A 128 -1.17 -6.36 6.09
C GLY A 128 -2.40 -5.48 5.89
N ALA A 129 -3.49 -6.02 5.35
CA ALA A 129 -4.74 -5.28 5.15
C ALA A 129 -5.41 -4.90 6.49
N LEU A 130 -5.37 -5.79 7.49
CA LEU A 130 -5.83 -5.50 8.85
C LEU A 130 -4.99 -4.39 9.53
N VAL A 131 -3.66 -4.44 9.36
CA VAL A 131 -2.76 -3.37 9.83
C VAL A 131 -3.08 -2.05 9.15
N GLN A 132 -3.25 -2.06 7.83
CA GLN A 132 -3.52 -0.87 7.03
C GLN A 132 -4.83 -0.21 7.47
N THR A 133 -5.91 -0.97 7.62
CA THR A 133 -7.25 -0.48 8.04
C THR A 133 -7.37 -0.19 9.55
N ARG A 134 -6.29 -0.43 10.31
CA ARG A 134 -6.21 -0.27 11.77
C ARG A 134 -7.11 -1.22 12.57
N ASN A 135 -7.45 -2.39 11.99
CA ASN A 135 -8.05 -3.49 12.72
C ASN A 135 -6.95 -4.32 13.43
N LEU A 136 -6.29 -3.68 14.40
CA LEU A 136 -5.05 -4.17 15.00
C LEU A 136 -5.25 -5.40 15.90
N ASP A 137 -6.41 -5.55 16.51
CA ASP A 137 -6.70 -6.71 17.37
C ASP A 137 -6.89 -7.98 16.52
N ALA A 138 -7.60 -7.87 15.39
CA ALA A 138 -7.71 -8.98 14.44
C ALA A 138 -6.35 -9.29 13.78
N ALA A 139 -5.54 -8.28 13.48
CA ALA A 139 -4.17 -8.48 12.99
C ALA A 139 -3.33 -9.27 14.00
N GLN A 140 -3.41 -8.92 15.28
CA GLN A 140 -2.71 -9.63 16.35
C GLN A 140 -3.17 -11.09 16.49
N ALA A 141 -4.49 -11.32 16.44
CA ALA A 141 -5.05 -12.67 16.50
C ALA A 141 -4.59 -13.54 15.33
N LEU A 142 -4.61 -12.99 14.10
CA LEU A 142 -4.14 -13.69 12.90
C LEU A 142 -2.64 -14.01 12.99
N TYR A 143 -1.83 -13.05 13.44
CA TYR A 143 -0.39 -13.25 13.63
C TYR A 143 -0.11 -14.38 14.62
N SER A 144 -0.81 -14.43 15.75
CA SER A 144 -0.61 -15.47 16.77
C SER A 144 -0.89 -16.90 16.27
N GLN A 145 -1.73 -17.05 15.23
CA GLN A 145 -2.11 -18.36 14.68
C GLN A 145 -1.34 -18.72 13.40
N HIS A 146 -0.98 -17.72 12.58
CA HIS A 146 -0.47 -17.92 11.23
C HIS A 146 0.81 -17.13 10.92
N ALA A 147 1.58 -16.74 11.95
CA ALA A 147 2.85 -16.05 11.78
C ALA A 147 3.74 -16.75 10.74
N ASN A 148 4.31 -15.94 9.85
CA ASN A 148 5.23 -16.41 8.82
C ASN A 148 6.28 -15.31 8.51
N PRO A 149 7.35 -15.61 7.76
CA PRO A 149 8.46 -14.67 7.51
C PRO A 149 8.07 -13.36 6.82
N GLU A 150 6.90 -13.27 6.19
CA GLU A 150 6.41 -12.04 5.54
C GLU A 150 5.63 -11.13 6.50
N MET A 151 5.40 -11.57 7.74
CA MET A 151 4.72 -10.80 8.78
C MET A 151 5.71 -10.28 9.82
N GLU A 152 5.58 -9.01 10.15
CA GLU A 152 6.27 -8.40 11.28
C GLU A 152 5.30 -8.30 12.47
N PRO A 153 5.72 -8.61 13.71
CA PRO A 153 4.87 -8.44 14.87
C PRO A 153 4.46 -6.97 15.01
N LEU A 154 3.23 -6.73 15.49
CA LEU A 154 2.81 -5.36 15.74
C LEU A 154 3.72 -4.69 16.78
N PRO A 155 4.12 -3.42 16.58
CA PRO A 155 4.94 -2.71 17.55
C PRO A 155 4.17 -2.50 18.86
N ARG A 156 4.88 -2.26 19.97
CA ARG A 156 4.24 -1.83 21.21
C ARG A 156 3.50 -0.51 20.99
N ARG A 157 2.28 -0.41 21.50
CA ARG A 157 1.38 0.74 21.31
C ARG A 157 0.84 1.25 22.64
N GLU A 158 0.71 2.56 22.73
CA GLU A 158 0.01 3.27 23.79
C GLU A 158 -1.23 3.91 23.19
N GLN A 159 -2.40 3.51 23.69
CA GLN A 159 -3.68 4.00 23.23
C GLN A 159 -3.99 5.37 23.84
N MET A 160 -4.65 6.21 23.05
CA MET A 160 -5.24 7.46 23.54
C MET A 160 -6.66 7.18 24.08
N PRO A 161 -7.15 7.91 25.10
CA PRO A 161 -8.55 7.85 25.51
C PRO A 161 -9.50 8.11 24.34
N ALA A 162 -10.57 7.31 24.23
CA ALA A 162 -11.50 7.32 23.10
C ALA A 162 -12.34 8.61 22.93
N THR A 163 -12.32 9.51 23.90
CA THR A 163 -13.21 10.69 23.97
C THR A 163 -12.71 11.89 23.15
N GLN A 164 -11.48 11.84 22.63
CA GLN A 164 -10.87 12.95 21.90
C GLN A 164 -11.22 12.90 20.40
N LYS A 165 -11.70 14.03 19.86
CA LYS A 165 -12.10 14.19 18.45
C LYS A 165 -11.05 14.97 17.67
N GLY A 166 -10.84 14.60 16.41
CA GLY A 166 -9.91 15.27 15.48
C GLY A 166 -9.03 14.26 14.73
N PRO A 167 -8.20 14.75 13.79
CA PRO A 167 -7.20 13.92 13.13
C PRO A 167 -6.22 13.33 14.14
N ARG A 168 -5.94 12.04 14.00
CA ARG A 168 -5.01 11.32 14.87
C ARG A 168 -3.78 10.83 14.12
N GLU A 169 -2.70 10.70 14.87
CA GLU A 169 -1.43 10.18 14.39
C GLU A 169 -0.69 9.40 15.48
N TRP A 170 0.17 8.50 15.05
CA TRP A 170 1.15 7.82 15.89
C TRP A 170 2.45 8.61 15.89
N SER A 171 2.83 9.12 17.06
CA SER A 171 4.24 9.48 17.31
C SER A 171 5.06 8.25 17.64
N ILE A 172 6.34 8.31 17.33
CA ILE A 172 7.31 7.22 17.53
C ILE A 172 8.33 7.67 18.56
N SER A 173 8.46 6.94 19.66
CA SER A 173 9.49 7.18 20.67
C SER A 173 10.87 6.71 20.18
N GLU A 174 11.94 7.10 20.88
CA GLU A 174 13.29 6.59 20.61
C GLU A 174 13.39 5.07 20.78
N GLN A 175 12.57 4.48 21.65
CA GLN A 175 12.49 3.03 21.85
C GLN A 175 11.60 2.33 20.82
N GLY A 176 11.00 3.06 19.88
CA GLY A 176 10.10 2.51 18.85
C GLY A 176 8.69 2.20 19.37
N VAL A 177 8.28 2.77 20.51
CA VAL A 177 6.90 2.67 20.99
C VAL A 177 6.04 3.66 20.20
N LEU A 178 4.88 3.20 19.73
CA LEU A 178 3.90 4.05 19.07
C LEU A 178 2.93 4.62 20.10
N SER A 179 2.83 5.94 20.20
CA SER A 179 1.85 6.61 21.06
C SER A 179 0.83 7.35 20.20
N LEU A 180 -0.45 7.03 20.36
CA LEU A 180 -1.54 7.67 19.64
C LEU A 180 -1.81 9.04 20.24
N LYS A 181 -1.94 10.06 19.39
CA LYS A 181 -2.27 11.43 19.82
C LYS A 181 -3.16 12.13 18.82
N LEU A 182 -3.84 13.19 19.27
CA LEU A 182 -4.47 14.15 18.38
C LEU A 182 -3.41 15.03 17.71
N HIS A 183 -3.61 15.32 16.44
CA HIS A 183 -2.91 16.40 15.76
C HIS A 183 -3.48 17.75 16.23
N PRO A 184 -2.64 18.68 16.74
CA PRO A 184 -3.10 19.97 17.23
C PRO A 184 -3.54 20.87 16.08
N ALA A 185 -4.74 21.46 16.18
CA ALA A 185 -5.19 22.46 15.22
C ALA A 185 -4.31 23.72 15.27
N ARG A 186 -3.91 24.23 14.11
CA ARG A 186 -3.11 25.45 13.97
C ARG A 186 -3.79 26.42 13.00
N ALA A 187 -3.61 27.73 13.24
CA ALA A 187 -4.13 28.77 12.35
C ALA A 187 -3.44 28.76 10.97
N ALA A 188 -2.15 28.42 10.94
CA ALA A 188 -1.42 28.13 9.72
C ALA A 188 -0.49 26.94 9.96
N GLU A 189 -0.44 26.02 9.01
CA GLU A 189 0.49 24.89 9.03
C GLU A 189 0.76 24.33 7.63
N ILE A 190 1.86 23.59 7.51
CA ILE A 190 2.18 22.82 6.32
C ILE A 190 2.08 21.35 6.69
N ILE A 191 1.20 20.59 6.06
CA ILE A 191 1.17 19.13 6.19
C ILE A 191 1.91 18.52 5.01
N VAL A 192 2.91 17.70 5.28
CA VAL A 192 3.69 17.02 4.24
C VAL A 192 3.44 15.53 4.32
N ILE A 193 2.71 14.99 3.35
CA ILE A 193 2.59 13.54 3.19
C ILE A 193 3.89 13.02 2.58
N SER A 194 4.54 12.09 3.26
CA SER A 194 5.93 11.74 3.02
C SER A 194 6.21 10.31 3.46
N HIS A 195 7.33 9.72 3.02
CA HIS A 195 7.76 8.41 3.51
C HIS A 195 9.29 8.29 3.40
N PRO A 196 10.00 7.72 4.39
CA PRO A 196 11.47 7.67 4.37
C PRO A 196 12.03 6.91 3.15
N SER A 197 11.36 5.83 2.74
CA SER A 197 11.75 5.04 1.58
C SER A 197 11.42 5.69 0.22
N CYS A 198 10.80 6.88 0.20
CA CYS A 198 10.50 7.58 -1.06
C CYS A 198 11.66 8.51 -1.46
N ASP A 199 12.31 8.22 -2.59
CA ASP A 199 13.45 8.98 -3.09
C ASP A 199 13.13 10.47 -3.34
N PHE A 200 11.91 10.74 -3.81
CA PHE A 200 11.42 12.11 -3.99
C PHE A 200 11.26 12.85 -2.66
N THR A 201 10.81 12.17 -1.60
CA THR A 201 10.75 12.75 -0.25
C THR A 201 12.14 13.09 0.26
N ARG A 202 13.11 12.18 0.11
CA ARG A 202 14.49 12.42 0.57
C ARG A 202 15.13 13.60 -0.16
N ARG A 203 14.96 13.68 -1.49
CA ARG A 203 15.42 14.82 -2.29
C ARG A 203 14.75 16.13 -1.88
N ALA A 204 13.44 16.13 -1.66
CA ALA A 204 12.74 17.34 -1.22
C ALA A 204 13.29 17.90 0.10
N VAL A 205 13.56 17.02 1.07
CA VAL A 205 14.14 17.42 2.36
C VAL A 205 15.56 17.96 2.18
N GLN A 206 16.37 17.34 1.30
CA GLN A 206 17.71 17.83 0.99
C GLN A 206 17.67 19.22 0.33
N ASP A 207 16.93 19.35 -0.77
CA ASP A 207 16.86 20.59 -1.56
C ASP A 207 16.32 21.76 -0.71
N LEU A 208 15.33 21.50 0.17
CA LEU A 208 14.81 22.52 1.08
C LEU A 208 15.85 22.94 2.13
N LYS A 209 16.75 22.06 2.57
CA LYS A 209 17.82 22.42 3.53
C LYS A 209 18.90 23.29 2.90
N GLU A 210 19.11 23.17 1.59
CA GLU A 210 20.17 23.89 0.87
C GLU A 210 19.79 25.34 0.50
N VAL A 211 18.57 25.79 0.82
CA VAL A 211 18.07 27.15 0.51
C VAL A 211 18.87 28.24 1.24
N PRO A 212 19.49 29.19 0.50
CA PRO A 212 20.15 30.35 1.09
C PRO A 212 19.17 31.20 1.91
N GLY A 213 19.56 31.59 3.13
CA GLY A 213 18.66 32.29 4.07
C GLY A 213 17.81 31.36 4.96
N GLY A 214 17.87 30.05 4.71
CA GLY A 214 17.32 29.00 5.55
C GLY A 214 15.82 28.77 5.38
N SER A 215 15.43 27.50 5.24
CA SER A 215 14.04 27.02 5.31
C SER A 215 13.60 26.71 6.74
N ALA A 216 14.28 27.28 7.75
CA ALA A 216 14.04 26.96 9.15
C ALA A 216 12.58 27.23 9.57
N SER A 217 11.98 28.32 9.08
CA SER A 217 10.58 28.67 9.32
C SER A 217 9.63 27.66 8.67
N PHE A 218 9.96 27.22 7.44
CA PHE A 218 9.25 26.14 6.77
C PHE A 218 9.28 24.86 7.61
N PHE A 219 10.46 24.38 8.04
CA PHE A 219 10.57 23.16 8.83
C PHE A 219 9.86 23.26 10.19
N ARG A 220 9.89 24.43 10.86
CA ARG A 220 9.13 24.66 12.10
C ARG A 220 7.61 24.65 11.88
N GLY A 221 7.15 25.16 10.74
CA GLY A 221 5.74 25.20 10.37
C GLY A 221 5.23 23.91 9.72
N ALA A 222 6.13 23.02 9.31
CA ALA A 222 5.82 21.77 8.64
C ALA A 222 5.64 20.61 9.61
N HIS A 223 4.66 19.78 9.30
CA HIS A 223 4.38 18.54 10.00
C HIS A 223 4.39 17.39 8.99
N TRP A 224 5.27 16.42 9.22
CA TRP A 224 5.52 15.35 8.26
C TRP A 224 4.76 14.10 8.67
N LEU A 225 3.90 13.61 7.78
CA LEU A 225 3.04 12.45 7.99
C LEU A 225 3.39 11.35 7.00
N THR A 226 3.39 10.12 7.48
CA THR A 226 3.36 8.93 6.62
C THR A 226 1.93 8.41 6.47
N PRO A 227 1.55 7.94 5.26
CA PRO A 227 0.20 7.43 4.96
C PRO A 227 -0.09 6.09 5.65
N GLN A 228 -1.32 5.59 5.53
CA GLN A 228 -1.69 4.25 6.02
C GLN A 228 -1.03 3.16 5.16
N ASP A 229 0.00 2.52 5.72
CA ASP A 229 0.66 1.38 5.10
C ASP A 229 0.28 0.05 5.79
N ARG A 230 0.50 -1.06 5.08
CA ARG A 230 0.32 -2.45 5.53
C ARG A 230 1.31 -2.86 6.62
N ARG A 231 2.34 -2.05 6.87
CA ARG A 231 3.33 -2.23 7.94
C ARG A 231 3.66 -0.87 8.54
N PHE A 232 3.98 -0.84 9.84
CA PHE A 232 4.40 0.41 10.49
C PHE A 232 5.84 0.83 10.17
N LYS A 233 6.73 -0.12 9.81
CA LYS A 233 8.14 0.14 9.47
C LYS A 233 8.86 1.02 10.52
N VAL A 234 8.63 0.71 11.81
CA VAL A 234 9.04 1.56 12.93
C VAL A 234 10.54 1.87 12.93
N ASP A 235 11.39 0.89 12.63
CA ASP A 235 12.83 1.09 12.61
C ASP A 235 13.28 2.06 11.51
N VAL A 236 12.66 1.98 10.34
CA VAL A 236 12.92 2.89 9.22
C VAL A 236 12.56 4.33 9.60
N LEU A 237 11.38 4.51 10.22
CA LEU A 237 10.92 5.81 10.66
C LEU A 237 11.73 6.38 11.83
N ARG A 238 12.14 5.53 12.77
CA ARG A 238 13.02 5.94 13.87
C ARG A 238 14.37 6.41 13.34
N SER A 239 14.98 5.66 12.43
CA SER A 239 16.25 6.02 11.81
C SER A 239 16.15 7.36 11.08
N TRP A 240 15.07 7.56 10.31
CA TRP A 240 14.77 8.83 9.66
C TRP A 240 14.64 9.99 10.67
N ASN A 241 13.84 9.81 11.72
CA ASN A 241 13.60 10.85 12.72
C ASN A 241 14.86 11.27 13.50
N GLN A 242 15.83 10.36 13.65
CA GLN A 242 17.14 10.66 14.23
C GLN A 242 18.03 11.46 13.27
N GLN A 243 18.02 11.11 11.98
CA GLN A 243 18.83 11.77 10.95
C GLN A 243 18.26 13.14 10.52
N HIS A 244 16.95 13.33 10.62
CA HIS A 244 16.22 14.52 10.17
C HIS A 244 15.35 15.10 11.30
N PRO A 245 15.96 15.69 12.36
CA PRO A 245 15.22 16.21 13.51
C PRO A 245 14.24 17.35 13.17
N ASP A 246 14.46 18.03 12.05
CA ASP A 246 13.64 19.10 11.46
C ASP A 246 12.53 18.59 10.53
N ALA A 247 12.62 17.33 10.08
CA ALA A 247 11.63 16.69 9.21
C ALA A 247 11.13 15.36 9.82
N ARG A 248 10.93 15.36 11.14
CA ARG A 248 10.45 14.18 11.86
C ARG A 248 9.06 13.78 11.38
N MET A 249 8.92 12.52 11.01
CA MET A 249 7.69 11.92 10.55
C MET A 249 6.93 11.25 11.68
N SER A 250 5.62 11.41 11.64
CA SER A 250 4.64 10.59 12.37
C SER A 250 3.83 9.74 11.39
N ILE A 251 2.99 8.85 11.88
CA ILE A 251 2.17 7.95 11.04
C ILE A 251 0.71 8.32 11.19
N VAL A 252 0.01 8.54 10.09
CA VAL A 252 -1.42 8.80 10.15
C VAL A 252 -2.16 7.61 10.79
N TYR A 253 -3.09 7.89 11.70
CA TYR A 253 -3.93 6.82 12.25
C TYR A 253 -4.92 6.35 11.19
N LYS A 254 -5.84 7.24 10.78
CA LYS A 254 -6.77 7.02 9.67
C LYS A 254 -6.79 8.26 8.74
N GLU A 255 -6.54 8.05 7.46
CA GLU A 255 -6.50 9.07 6.40
C GLU A 255 -7.81 9.86 6.33
N LYS A 256 -8.95 9.16 6.45
CA LYS A 256 -10.28 9.78 6.46
C LYS A 256 -10.54 10.78 7.60
N GLU A 257 -9.68 10.84 8.62
CA GLU A 257 -9.77 11.84 9.70
C GLU A 257 -9.20 13.21 9.30
N TRP A 258 -8.44 13.27 8.20
CA TRP A 258 -7.73 14.47 7.74
C TRP A 258 -8.51 15.16 6.62
N ARG A 259 -9.49 15.98 7.00
CA ARG A 259 -10.37 16.68 6.06
C ARG A 259 -9.56 17.61 5.15
N GLY A 260 -9.80 17.53 3.85
CA GLY A 260 -9.13 18.36 2.84
C GLY A 260 -7.83 17.78 2.29
N ILE A 261 -7.30 16.70 2.89
CA ILE A 261 -6.19 15.93 2.34
C ILE A 261 -6.77 14.85 1.42
N ASP A 262 -6.54 14.99 0.12
CA ASP A 262 -7.19 14.19 -0.95
C ASP A 262 -6.20 13.35 -1.78
N ALA A 263 -4.90 13.53 -1.53
CA ALA A 263 -3.79 12.80 -2.14
C ALA A 263 -2.76 12.44 -1.06
N TRP A 264 -2.47 11.14 -0.96
CA TRP A 264 -1.58 10.53 0.01
C TRP A 264 -0.28 10.01 -0.62
N SER A 265 -0.09 10.26 -1.92
CA SER A 265 1.19 10.06 -2.61
C SER A 265 2.31 10.92 -2.02
N THR A 266 3.55 10.42 -2.07
CA THR A 266 4.69 11.07 -1.42
C THR A 266 5.72 11.62 -2.43
N PRO A 267 6.31 12.81 -2.20
CA PRO A 267 5.86 13.82 -1.25
C PRO A 267 4.64 14.59 -1.78
N THR A 268 3.72 14.99 -0.89
CA THR A 268 2.67 15.97 -1.19
C THR A 268 2.62 17.01 -0.08
N PHE A 269 2.63 18.29 -0.43
CA PHE A 269 2.61 19.41 0.50
C PHE A 269 1.24 20.08 0.47
N TYR A 270 0.62 20.20 1.63
CA TYR A 270 -0.62 20.94 1.85
C TYR A 270 -0.32 22.17 2.70
N PHE A 271 -0.68 23.34 2.20
CA PHE A 271 -0.54 24.61 2.89
C PHE A 271 -1.90 25.00 3.42
N ILE A 272 -2.05 24.99 4.74
CA ILE A 272 -3.32 25.14 5.42
C ILE A 272 -3.36 26.48 6.15
N LYS A 273 -4.47 27.20 6.00
CA LYS A 273 -4.76 28.43 6.73
C LYS A 273 -6.20 28.41 7.21
N ASP A 274 -6.41 28.68 8.50
CA ASP A 274 -7.71 28.68 9.17
C ASP A 274 -8.52 27.40 8.91
N GLY A 275 -7.82 26.25 8.94
CA GLY A 275 -8.41 24.92 8.72
C GLY A 275 -8.77 24.60 7.27
N ARG A 276 -8.35 25.42 6.29
CA ARG A 276 -8.59 25.19 4.86
C ARG A 276 -7.28 25.02 4.10
N VAL A 277 -7.25 24.07 3.18
CA VAL A 277 -6.14 23.94 2.22
C VAL A 277 -6.18 25.11 1.26
N VAL A 278 -5.17 25.98 1.32
CA VAL A 278 -4.98 27.12 0.42
C VAL A 278 -4.23 26.68 -0.83
N ARG A 279 -3.21 25.84 -0.68
CA ARG A 279 -2.41 25.33 -1.78
C ARG A 279 -2.01 23.88 -1.57
N LYS A 280 -1.89 23.13 -2.68
CA LYS A 280 -1.43 21.74 -2.73
C LYS A 280 -0.33 21.62 -3.78
N ILE A 281 0.78 20.98 -3.42
CA ILE A 281 1.91 20.70 -4.32
C ILE A 281 2.20 19.21 -4.27
N VAL A 282 2.14 18.53 -5.41
CA VAL A 282 2.32 17.07 -5.51
C VAL A 282 3.64 16.75 -6.20
N GLY A 283 4.40 15.83 -5.61
CA GLY A 283 5.65 15.31 -6.15
C GLY A 283 6.84 16.26 -6.01
N TRP A 284 8.01 15.77 -6.45
CA TRP A 284 9.28 16.51 -6.40
C TRP A 284 10.15 16.24 -7.63
N PRO A 285 9.92 16.94 -8.76
CA PRO A 285 10.68 16.71 -9.99
C PRO A 285 12.16 17.11 -9.87
N GLY A 286 12.45 18.17 -9.11
CA GLY A 286 13.79 18.70 -8.92
C GLY A 286 13.82 19.95 -8.02
N PRO A 287 15.02 20.54 -7.81
CA PRO A 287 15.24 21.65 -6.89
C PRO A 287 14.52 22.94 -7.31
N GLU A 288 14.10 23.08 -8.57
CA GLU A 288 13.24 24.19 -9.01
C GLU A 288 11.93 24.27 -8.22
N ARG A 289 11.47 23.13 -7.66
CA ARG A 289 10.26 23.05 -6.85
C ARG A 289 10.36 23.79 -5.52
N VAL A 290 11.58 24.04 -5.03
CA VAL A 290 11.83 24.77 -3.77
C VAL A 290 11.09 26.11 -3.76
N ARG A 291 11.16 26.90 -4.85
CA ARG A 291 10.54 28.22 -4.91
C ARG A 291 9.03 28.13 -4.68
N ASP A 292 8.35 27.18 -5.32
CA ASP A 292 6.91 27.01 -5.16
C ASP A 292 6.50 26.70 -3.72
N VAL A 293 7.30 25.87 -3.04
CA VAL A 293 7.05 25.51 -1.64
C VAL A 293 7.27 26.71 -0.72
N ILE A 294 8.34 27.46 -0.91
CA ILE A 294 8.63 28.64 -0.09
C ILE A 294 7.59 29.75 -0.33
N ASP A 295 7.17 29.97 -1.57
CA ASP A 295 6.14 30.96 -1.89
C ASP A 295 4.77 30.56 -1.32
N ALA A 296 4.41 29.28 -1.38
CA ALA A 296 3.21 28.76 -0.73
C ALA A 296 3.27 28.87 0.81
N ALA A 297 4.45 28.68 1.41
CA ALA A 297 4.65 28.90 2.85
C ALA A 297 4.49 30.38 3.23
N ARG A 298 4.95 31.31 2.37
CA ARG A 298 4.75 32.76 2.56
C ARG A 298 3.27 33.14 2.52
N GLU A 299 2.51 32.57 1.58
CA GLU A 299 1.07 32.84 1.41
C GLU A 299 0.25 32.56 2.67
N ILE A 300 0.64 31.53 3.43
CA ILE A 300 0.00 31.18 4.70
C ILE A 300 0.67 31.81 5.93
N GLY A 301 1.76 32.57 5.75
CA GLY A 301 2.45 33.32 6.82
C GLY A 301 3.50 32.53 7.60
N ILE A 302 4.14 31.50 7.02
CA ILE A 302 5.10 30.59 7.68
C ILE A 302 6.57 30.82 7.30
N SER A 303 6.90 31.80 6.44
CA SER A 303 8.29 31.99 5.96
C SER A 303 8.91 33.31 6.40
N ASP A 304 10.15 33.24 6.90
CA ASP A 304 11.01 34.40 7.25
C ASP A 304 11.88 34.87 6.06
N ALA A 305 11.92 34.12 4.95
CA ALA A 305 12.79 34.43 3.81
C ALA A 305 12.21 35.60 3.00
N ARG A 306 12.96 36.69 2.83
CA ARG A 306 12.72 37.76 1.85
C ARG A 306 13.22 37.34 0.48
#